data_AF-A0A6S6SST6-F1
#
_entry.id   AF-A0A6S6SST6-F1
#
_cell.length_a   1.000
_cell.length_b   1.000
_cell.length_c   1.000
_cell.angle_alpha   90.00
_cell.angle_beta   90.00
_cell.angle_gamma   90.00
#
_symmetry.space_group_name_H-M   'P 1'
#
loop_
_entity.id
_entity.type
_entity.pdbx_description
1 polymer ?
#
loop_
_entity_poly.entity_id
_entity_poly.type
_entity_poly.pdbx_seq_one_letter_code
_entity_poly.pdbx_strand_id
1 'polypeptide(L)'
;MRRIVKIAIRAEGSTDIGELNIYGSLEKGPMLILLEKLECFQNLYSELGCTAEYSFIEWVYIHKKDIESSSEKRKKVVLRGKKSQREASIDTVLLKGFYNNSESFSSLAKEKEADIAIFFVDVDKDSIEDRYRQVKLGLNKHGFKDTGVPMIPNKISETWLMCCLSKYKNCAEHENSTTDKSSPNYPKKVCDESGYTRHKIAENCDPNQIDMPSFNQFREDFKIAVNSYLSYEVC
;
A
#
# COMPACT_ATOMS: atom_id res chain seq x y z
N MET A 1 13.62 -4.49 -26.61
CA MET A 1 14.14 -4.06 -25.30
C MET A 1 12.94 -4.04 -24.37
N ARG A 2 12.89 -4.90 -23.34
CA ARG A 2 11.72 -4.97 -22.44
C ARG A 2 11.64 -3.67 -21.64
N ARG A 3 10.44 -3.08 -21.57
CA ARG A 3 10.17 -1.84 -20.84
C ARG A 3 10.34 -2.08 -19.32
N ILE A 4 10.87 -1.10 -18.61
CA ILE A 4 10.92 -1.11 -17.14
C ILE A 4 9.50 -0.86 -16.61
N VAL A 5 9.03 -1.73 -15.74
CA VAL A 5 7.76 -1.63 -15.03
C VAL A 5 7.97 -0.81 -13.77
N LYS A 6 7.22 0.28 -13.63
CA LYS A 6 7.32 1.16 -12.47
C LYS A 6 6.17 0.89 -11.51
N ILE A 7 6.49 0.46 -10.29
CA ILE A 7 5.50 0.28 -9.22
C ILE A 7 5.67 1.42 -8.22
N ALA A 8 4.72 2.36 -8.22
CA ALA A 8 4.70 3.45 -7.25
C ALA A 8 4.17 2.96 -5.91
N ILE A 9 4.82 3.38 -4.82
CA ILE A 9 4.38 3.05 -3.45
C ILE A 9 4.38 4.29 -2.56
N ARG A 10 3.26 4.50 -1.85
CA ARG A 10 3.20 5.48 -0.75
C ARG A 10 3.93 4.89 0.45
N ALA A 11 4.70 5.72 1.14
CA ALA A 11 5.23 5.37 2.44
C ALA A 11 4.82 6.37 3.54
N GLU A 12 4.46 5.81 4.70
CA GLU A 12 4.10 6.54 5.92
C GLU A 12 5.32 6.77 6.82
N GLY A 13 6.32 5.88 6.77
CA GLY A 13 7.56 5.93 7.55
C GLY A 13 8.54 4.81 7.18
N SER A 14 9.80 4.94 7.65
CA SER A 14 10.91 4.03 7.31
C SER A 14 10.75 2.61 7.82
N THR A 15 9.96 2.42 8.89
CA THR A 15 9.85 1.12 9.57
C THR A 15 8.90 0.12 8.90
N ASP A 16 8.02 0.56 8.01
CA ASP A 16 6.98 -0.28 7.41
C ASP A 16 7.33 -0.63 5.96
N ILE A 17 7.35 0.39 5.10
CA ILE A 17 7.62 0.25 3.67
C ILE A 17 9.12 0.34 3.40
N GLY A 18 9.87 1.08 4.21
CA GLY A 18 11.29 1.34 4.00
C GLY A 18 11.59 2.80 3.75
N GLU A 19 12.83 3.11 3.40
CA GLU A 19 13.29 4.46 3.14
C GLU A 19 14.32 4.50 2.01
N LEU A 20 14.48 5.67 1.40
CA LEU A 20 15.56 5.89 0.44
C LEU A 20 16.86 6.12 1.23
N ASN A 21 17.90 5.36 0.90
CA ASN A 21 19.23 5.57 1.46
C ASN A 21 19.89 6.82 0.87
N ILE A 22 21.11 7.13 1.34
CA ILE A 22 21.87 8.31 0.91
C ILE A 22 22.19 8.33 -0.60
N TYR A 23 22.10 7.18 -1.26
CA TYR A 23 22.33 7.01 -2.70
C TYR A 23 21.02 7.04 -3.50
N GLY A 24 19.88 7.29 -2.85
CA GLY A 24 18.56 7.30 -3.47
C GLY A 24 18.00 5.91 -3.79
N SER A 25 18.59 4.84 -3.27
CA SER A 25 18.08 3.47 -3.43
C SER A 25 17.13 3.13 -2.29
N LEU A 26 16.04 2.43 -2.59
CA LEU A 26 15.04 2.03 -1.61
C LEU A 26 15.53 0.85 -0.77
N GLU A 27 15.81 1.09 0.51
CA GLU A 27 15.98 0.05 1.51
C GLU A 27 14.61 -0.47 1.90
N LYS A 28 14.33 -1.73 1.55
CA LYS A 28 13.01 -2.34 1.67
C LYS A 28 12.65 -2.58 3.13
N GLY A 29 11.48 -2.10 3.52
CA GLY A 29 10.86 -2.42 4.80
C GLY A 29 10.15 -3.78 4.79
N PRO A 30 9.69 -4.25 5.96
CA PRO A 30 9.01 -5.54 6.12
C PRO A 30 7.83 -5.72 5.18
N MET A 31 7.04 -4.67 4.94
CA MET A 31 5.85 -4.74 4.09
C MET A 31 6.19 -4.91 2.60
N LEU A 32 7.28 -4.28 2.14
CA LEU A 32 7.77 -4.50 0.77
C LEU A 32 8.35 -5.91 0.60
N ILE A 33 9.04 -6.44 1.61
CA ILE A 33 9.54 -7.82 1.59
C ILE A 33 8.38 -8.81 1.46
N LEU A 34 7.29 -8.63 2.23
CA LEU A 34 6.10 -9.46 2.09
C LEU A 34 5.50 -9.35 0.69
N LEU A 35 5.38 -8.14 0.16
CA LEU A 35 4.83 -7.91 -1.16
C LEU A 35 5.62 -8.64 -2.24
N GLU A 36 6.95 -8.52 -2.24
CA GLU A 36 7.78 -9.18 -3.23
C GLU A 36 7.66 -10.71 -3.16
N LYS A 37 7.36 -11.29 -2.00
CA LYS A 37 7.19 -12.74 -1.84
C LYS A 37 5.80 -13.25 -2.23
N LEU A 38 4.84 -12.37 -2.55
CA LEU A 38 3.53 -12.78 -3.04
C LEU A 38 3.63 -13.46 -4.41
N GLU A 39 2.83 -14.50 -4.62
CA GLU A 39 2.79 -15.24 -5.89
C GLU A 39 2.52 -14.32 -7.09
N CYS A 40 1.63 -13.34 -6.97
CA CYS A 40 1.36 -12.39 -8.05
C CYS A 40 2.58 -11.53 -8.41
N PHE A 41 3.38 -11.09 -7.44
CA PHE A 41 4.62 -10.37 -7.73
C PHE A 41 5.66 -11.30 -8.37
N GLN A 42 5.80 -12.53 -7.86
CA GLN A 42 6.71 -13.52 -8.42
C GLN A 42 6.34 -13.88 -9.86
N ASN A 43 5.05 -13.95 -10.18
CA ASN A 43 4.56 -14.13 -11.55
C ASN A 43 4.94 -12.92 -12.43
N LEU A 44 4.69 -11.68 -11.98
CA LEU A 44 5.13 -10.48 -12.71
C LEU A 44 6.64 -10.50 -12.96
N TYR A 45 7.43 -10.79 -11.91
CA TYR A 45 8.87 -10.86 -11.96
C TYR A 45 9.36 -11.89 -12.99
N SER A 46 8.76 -13.08 -12.99
CA SER A 46 9.06 -14.16 -13.92
C SER A 46 8.65 -13.82 -15.37
N GLU A 47 7.46 -13.29 -15.59
CA GLU A 47 6.96 -12.90 -16.93
C GLU A 47 7.84 -11.82 -17.57
N LEU A 48 8.34 -10.88 -16.76
CA LEU A 48 9.31 -9.89 -17.19
C LEU A 48 10.71 -10.47 -17.46
N GLY A 49 10.96 -11.73 -17.08
CA GLY A 49 12.25 -12.40 -17.17
C GLY A 49 13.30 -11.80 -16.24
N CYS A 50 12.86 -11.29 -15.08
CA CYS A 50 13.79 -10.78 -14.08
C CYS A 50 14.57 -11.94 -13.43
N THR A 51 15.79 -11.64 -12.98
CA THR A 51 16.67 -12.55 -12.23
C THR A 51 17.31 -11.79 -11.08
N ALA A 52 17.96 -12.50 -10.16
CA ALA A 52 18.66 -11.87 -9.03
C ALA A 52 19.68 -10.79 -9.47
N GLU A 53 20.18 -10.86 -10.71
CA GLU A 53 21.14 -9.92 -11.28
C GLU A 53 20.47 -8.76 -12.04
N TYR A 54 19.27 -8.98 -12.60
CA TYR A 54 18.58 -8.01 -13.44
C TYR A 54 17.09 -7.93 -13.11
N SER A 55 16.63 -6.74 -12.70
CA SER A 55 15.21 -6.47 -12.48
C SER A 55 14.72 -5.47 -13.51
N PHE A 56 13.61 -5.80 -14.18
CA PHE A 56 12.82 -4.86 -14.97
C PHE A 56 11.73 -4.17 -14.14
N ILE A 57 11.70 -4.41 -12.83
CA ILE A 57 10.77 -3.75 -11.90
C ILE A 57 11.55 -2.66 -11.16
N GLU A 58 11.06 -1.42 -11.27
CA GLU A 58 11.54 -0.25 -10.55
C GLU A 58 10.51 0.17 -9.49
N TRP A 59 10.95 0.24 -8.23
CA TRP A 59 10.15 0.76 -7.14
C TRP A 59 10.21 2.29 -7.12
N VAL A 60 9.07 2.94 -7.38
CA VAL A 60 8.94 4.40 -7.32
C VAL A 60 8.41 4.80 -5.95
N TYR A 61 9.30 5.16 -5.04
CA TYR A 61 8.95 5.59 -3.70
C TYR A 61 8.42 7.03 -3.68
N ILE A 62 7.20 7.25 -3.18
CA ILE A 62 6.59 8.59 -3.06
C ILE A 62 6.38 8.92 -1.58
N HIS A 63 7.10 9.94 -1.11
CA HIS A 63 7.14 10.31 0.29
C HIS A 63 5.83 11.00 0.72
N LYS A 64 5.35 10.71 1.94
CA LYS A 64 4.14 11.34 2.52
C LYS A 64 4.14 12.87 2.43
N LYS A 65 5.27 13.50 2.72
CA LYS A 65 5.48 14.96 2.60
C LYS A 65 5.21 15.51 1.19
N ASP A 66 5.53 14.77 0.14
CA ASP A 66 5.30 15.19 -1.25
C ASP A 66 3.81 15.10 -1.59
N ILE A 67 3.14 14.05 -1.09
CA ILE A 67 1.69 13.86 -1.21
C ILE A 67 0.95 15.01 -0.51
N GLU A 68 1.36 15.35 0.71
CA GLU A 68 0.79 16.44 1.51
C GLU A 68 0.98 17.80 0.80
N SER A 69 2.21 18.09 0.35
CA SER A 69 2.53 19.31 -0.40
C SER A 69 1.71 19.43 -1.70
N SER A 70 1.57 18.32 -2.41
CA SER A 70 0.77 18.24 -3.64
C SER A 70 -0.73 18.46 -3.33
N SER A 71 -1.23 17.86 -2.25
CA SER A 71 -2.62 18.01 -1.76
C SER A 71 -2.94 19.47 -1.40
N GLU A 72 -2.03 20.15 -0.69
CA GLU A 72 -2.18 21.56 -0.34
C GLU A 72 -2.20 22.48 -1.55
N LYS A 73 -1.33 22.24 -2.54
CA LYS A 73 -1.33 22.99 -3.81
C LYS A 73 -2.68 22.86 -4.51
N ARG A 74 -3.27 21.65 -4.56
CA ARG A 74 -4.61 21.42 -5.13
C ARG A 74 -5.73 22.13 -4.35
N LYS A 75 -5.68 22.14 -3.02
CA LYS A 75 -6.68 22.85 -2.18
C LYS A 75 -6.73 24.36 -2.43
N LYS A 76 -5.61 24.97 -2.85
CA LYS A 76 -5.53 26.42 -3.12
C LYS A 76 -6.21 26.86 -4.43
N VAL A 77 -6.62 25.93 -5.30
CA VAL A 77 -7.21 26.22 -6.63
C VAL A 77 -8.75 26.24 -6.63
N VAL A 78 -9.40 26.39 -5.46
CA VAL A 78 -10.86 26.53 -5.40
C VAL A 78 -11.26 27.97 -5.72
N LEU A 79 -11.48 28.27 -7.00
CA LEU A 79 -12.19 29.48 -7.41
C LEU A 79 -13.61 29.42 -6.82
N ARG A 80 -13.93 30.37 -5.93
CA ARG A 80 -15.28 30.54 -5.36
C ARG A 80 -16.24 31.08 -6.43
N GLY A 81 -16.61 30.24 -7.39
CA GLY A 81 -17.67 30.49 -8.35
C GLY A 81 -19.00 29.94 -7.83
N LYS A 82 -20.01 30.83 -7.78
CA LYS A 82 -21.46 30.64 -7.49
C LYS A 82 -21.89 29.32 -6.83
N LYS A 83 -22.54 29.47 -5.66
CA LYS A 83 -23.37 28.47 -4.96
C LYS A 83 -24.21 27.61 -5.93
N SER A 84 -23.62 26.57 -6.49
CA SER A 84 -24.36 25.39 -6.93
C SER A 84 -24.88 24.78 -5.63
N GLN A 85 -26.19 24.57 -5.58
CA GLN A 85 -26.86 23.83 -4.53
C GLN A 85 -26.17 22.47 -4.40
N ARG A 86 -25.19 22.36 -3.49
CA ARG A 86 -24.67 21.08 -3.04
C ARG A 86 -25.78 20.50 -2.18
N GLU A 87 -26.69 19.77 -2.82
CA GLU A 87 -27.23 18.59 -2.16
C GLU A 87 -26.04 17.88 -1.54
N ALA A 88 -26.05 17.74 -0.21
CA ALA A 88 -25.01 17.03 0.50
C ALA A 88 -25.15 15.56 0.13
N SER A 89 -24.71 15.19 -1.08
CA SER A 89 -24.59 13.80 -1.46
C SER A 89 -23.61 13.15 -0.50
N ILE A 90 -23.84 11.87 -0.22
CA ILE A 90 -22.99 10.96 0.55
C ILE A 90 -21.50 11.09 0.16
N ASP A 91 -21.19 11.57 -1.04
CA ASP A 91 -19.84 11.91 -1.51
C ASP A 91 -19.12 12.95 -0.64
N THR A 92 -19.80 13.93 -0.05
CA THR A 92 -19.11 15.05 0.64
C THR A 92 -18.43 14.62 1.96
N VAL A 93 -18.93 13.55 2.58
CA VAL A 93 -18.37 12.96 3.82
C VAL A 93 -17.27 11.95 3.50
N LEU A 94 -17.42 11.17 2.43
CA LEU A 94 -16.39 10.26 1.93
C LEU A 94 -15.13 11.00 1.40
N LEU A 95 -15.24 12.25 0.94
CA LEU A 95 -14.16 12.95 0.25
C LEU A 95 -13.17 13.72 1.17
N LYS A 96 -13.09 13.44 2.47
CA LYS A 96 -12.12 14.13 3.36
C LYS A 96 -11.05 13.20 3.94
N GLY A 97 -9.82 13.69 3.93
CA GLY A 97 -8.63 12.96 4.41
C GLY A 97 -7.97 12.11 3.32
N PHE A 98 -8.26 10.81 3.32
CA PHE A 98 -7.51 9.82 2.54
C PHE A 98 -7.86 9.81 1.05
N TYR A 99 -9.07 10.23 0.66
CA TYR A 99 -9.38 10.46 -0.74
C TYR A 99 -8.42 11.49 -1.37
N ASN A 100 -8.27 12.67 -0.75
CA ASN A 100 -7.39 13.71 -1.30
C ASN A 100 -5.93 13.24 -1.31
N ASN A 101 -5.48 12.50 -0.29
CA ASN A 101 -4.11 11.97 -0.23
C ASN A 101 -3.86 10.90 -1.30
N SER A 102 -4.82 10.01 -1.54
CA SER A 102 -4.70 8.97 -2.58
C SER A 102 -4.82 9.54 -4.00
N GLU A 103 -5.70 10.54 -4.22
CA GLU A 103 -5.73 11.33 -5.46
C GLU A 103 -4.37 12.00 -5.68
N SER A 104 -3.83 12.64 -4.64
CA SER A 104 -2.53 13.30 -4.67
C SER A 104 -1.39 12.36 -5.03
N PHE A 105 -1.36 11.20 -4.38
CA PHE A 105 -0.41 10.14 -4.67
C PHE A 105 -0.55 9.64 -6.10
N SER A 106 -1.78 9.38 -6.57
CA SER A 106 -2.00 8.88 -7.93
C SER A 106 -1.59 9.88 -9.01
N SER A 107 -1.74 11.18 -8.77
CA SER A 107 -1.20 12.22 -9.66
C SER A 107 0.32 12.12 -9.76
N LEU A 108 1.01 12.04 -8.61
CA LEU A 108 2.47 11.93 -8.55
C LEU A 108 2.95 10.62 -9.16
N ALA A 109 2.28 9.50 -8.91
CA ALA A 109 2.57 8.21 -9.51
C ALA A 109 2.47 8.27 -11.04
N LYS A 110 1.44 8.93 -11.57
CA LYS A 110 1.29 9.16 -13.00
C LYS A 110 2.40 10.04 -13.57
N GLU A 111 2.78 11.11 -12.88
CA GLU A 111 3.90 11.99 -13.28
C GLU A 111 5.23 11.23 -13.32
N LYS A 112 5.37 10.17 -12.52
CA LYS A 112 6.52 9.26 -12.53
C LYS A 112 6.37 8.09 -13.50
N GLU A 113 5.29 8.07 -14.28
CA GLU A 113 4.95 7.02 -15.26
C GLU A 113 4.81 5.64 -14.62
N ALA A 114 4.28 5.58 -13.40
CA ALA A 114 4.01 4.32 -12.74
C ALA A 114 2.94 3.51 -13.50
N ASP A 115 3.17 2.22 -13.64
CA ASP A 115 2.24 1.26 -14.24
C ASP A 115 1.26 0.72 -13.19
N ILE A 116 1.75 0.51 -11.95
CA ILE A 116 0.98 0.08 -10.79
C ILE A 116 1.19 1.08 -9.65
N ALA A 117 0.12 1.41 -8.93
CA ALA A 117 0.16 2.38 -7.83
C ALA A 117 -0.39 1.78 -6.53
N ILE A 118 0.47 1.59 -5.53
CA ILE A 118 0.15 0.97 -4.24
C ILE A 118 0.11 2.03 -3.15
N PHE A 119 -1.06 2.21 -2.53
CA PHE A 119 -1.26 3.18 -1.46
C PHE A 119 -1.32 2.47 -0.11
N PHE A 120 -0.19 2.43 0.58
CA PHE A 120 -0.09 1.89 1.94
C PHE A 120 -0.63 2.90 2.96
N VAL A 121 -1.48 2.47 3.90
CA VAL A 121 -1.93 3.26 5.05
C VAL A 121 -2.50 2.38 6.16
N ASP A 122 -2.11 2.61 7.42
CA ASP A 122 -2.69 1.94 8.59
C ASP A 122 -4.12 2.45 8.90
N VAL A 123 -4.94 1.62 9.55
CA VAL A 123 -6.31 1.96 9.99
C VAL A 123 -6.34 2.20 11.49
N ASP A 124 -6.07 3.42 11.91
CA ASP A 124 -5.96 3.77 13.31
C ASP A 124 -7.30 3.89 14.06
N LYS A 125 -8.34 4.49 13.44
CA LYS A 125 -9.65 4.74 14.09
C LYS A 125 -10.88 4.64 13.19
N ASP A 126 -10.70 4.64 11.87
CA ASP A 126 -11.80 4.68 10.91
C ASP A 126 -12.26 3.28 10.50
N SER A 127 -13.44 3.18 9.88
CA SER A 127 -13.85 1.95 9.21
C SER A 127 -12.86 1.60 8.10
N ILE A 128 -12.38 0.35 8.08
CA ILE A 128 -11.52 -0.17 7.01
C ILE A 128 -12.19 -0.05 5.64
N GLU A 129 -13.52 -0.24 5.59
CA GLU A 129 -14.31 -0.14 4.36
C GLU A 129 -14.35 1.29 3.83
N ASP A 130 -14.60 2.27 4.71
CA ASP A 130 -14.57 3.68 4.32
C ASP A 130 -13.18 4.08 3.84
N ARG A 131 -12.12 3.64 4.53
CA ARG A 131 -10.76 3.95 4.10
C ARG A 131 -10.43 3.31 2.76
N TYR A 132 -10.81 2.05 2.57
CA TYR A 132 -10.66 1.35 1.30
C TYR A 132 -11.33 2.12 0.16
N ARG A 133 -12.61 2.49 0.34
CA ARG A 133 -13.38 3.23 -0.66
C ARG A 133 -12.73 4.58 -0.97
N GLN A 134 -12.29 5.31 0.03
CA GLN A 134 -11.60 6.59 -0.15
C GLN A 134 -10.33 6.46 -0.97
N VAL A 135 -9.46 5.50 -0.61
CA VAL A 135 -8.18 5.27 -1.28
C VAL A 135 -8.42 4.81 -2.72
N LYS A 136 -9.32 3.86 -2.94
CA LYS A 136 -9.64 3.37 -4.28
C LYS A 136 -10.20 4.48 -5.17
N LEU A 137 -11.11 5.30 -4.66
CA LEU A 137 -11.65 6.44 -5.41
C LEU A 137 -10.57 7.45 -5.79
N GLY A 138 -9.63 7.75 -4.91
CA GLY A 138 -8.54 8.68 -5.22
C GLY A 138 -7.56 8.11 -6.25
N LEU A 139 -7.17 6.84 -6.13
CA LEU A 139 -6.32 6.15 -7.11
C LEU A 139 -6.93 6.18 -8.52
N ASN A 140 -8.23 5.94 -8.61
CA ASN A 140 -8.95 5.92 -9.89
C ASN A 140 -8.93 7.27 -10.63
N LYS A 141 -8.77 8.40 -9.93
CA LYS A 141 -8.84 9.74 -10.56
C LYS A 141 -7.77 10.00 -11.60
N HIS A 142 -6.60 9.39 -11.45
CA HIS A 142 -5.48 9.61 -12.37
C HIS A 142 -5.20 8.42 -13.31
N GLY A 143 -6.09 7.42 -13.35
CA GLY A 143 -6.04 6.33 -14.34
C GLY A 143 -5.67 4.97 -13.78
N PHE A 144 -5.47 4.84 -12.46
CA PHE A 144 -5.16 3.56 -11.80
C PHE A 144 -6.41 2.80 -11.40
N LYS A 145 -7.37 2.63 -12.33
CA LYS A 145 -8.65 1.96 -12.04
C LYS A 145 -8.43 0.50 -11.63
N ASP A 146 -7.68 -0.22 -12.46
CA ASP A 146 -7.41 -1.64 -12.28
C ASP A 146 -6.00 -1.88 -11.72
N THR A 147 -5.08 -0.92 -11.91
CA THR A 147 -3.69 -1.00 -11.42
C THR A 147 -3.43 -0.20 -10.13
N GLY A 148 -4.47 0.37 -9.51
CA GLY A 148 -4.41 1.06 -8.23
C GLY A 148 -4.79 0.15 -7.08
N VAL A 149 -3.90 -0.05 -6.12
CA VAL A 149 -4.01 -1.03 -5.04
C VAL A 149 -3.99 -0.34 -3.67
N PRO A 150 -5.12 -0.35 -2.93
CA PRO A 150 -5.10 0.00 -1.51
C PRO A 150 -4.38 -1.10 -0.70
N MET A 151 -3.36 -0.74 0.06
CA MET A 151 -2.66 -1.64 0.99
C MET A 151 -2.97 -1.17 2.42
N ILE A 152 -4.02 -1.74 3.00
CA ILE A 152 -4.64 -1.22 4.23
C ILE A 152 -4.67 -2.33 5.28
N PRO A 153 -3.66 -2.45 6.15
CA PRO A 153 -3.72 -3.34 7.29
C PRO A 153 -4.85 -2.95 8.25
N ASN A 154 -5.58 -3.93 8.77
CA ASN A 154 -6.55 -3.67 9.83
C ASN A 154 -5.82 -3.35 11.14
N LYS A 155 -6.08 -2.16 11.68
CA LYS A 155 -5.32 -1.52 12.76
C LYS A 155 -3.92 -1.07 12.37
N ILE A 156 -2.95 -1.98 12.32
CA ILE A 156 -1.54 -1.67 11.98
C ILE A 156 -0.88 -2.81 11.22
N SER A 157 0.11 -2.47 10.39
CA SER A 157 0.89 -3.41 9.55
C SER A 157 1.48 -4.61 10.30
N GLU A 158 1.89 -4.44 11.57
CA GLU A 158 2.49 -5.51 12.36
C GLU A 158 1.52 -6.66 12.66
N THR A 159 0.20 -6.44 12.55
CA THR A 159 -0.78 -7.53 12.68
C THR A 159 -0.59 -8.62 11.63
N TRP A 160 -0.17 -8.25 10.41
CA TRP A 160 0.17 -9.21 9.35
C TRP A 160 1.42 -10.03 9.69
N LEU A 161 2.42 -9.40 10.32
CA LEU A 161 3.64 -10.10 10.77
C LEU A 161 3.36 -11.06 11.93
N MET A 162 2.39 -10.76 12.80
CA MET A 162 1.97 -11.66 13.87
C MET A 162 1.42 -12.99 13.35
N CYS A 163 0.77 -13.01 12.18
CA CYS A 163 0.34 -14.24 11.52
C CYS A 163 1.53 -15.16 11.17
N CYS A 164 2.63 -14.57 10.69
CA CYS A 164 3.86 -15.30 10.42
C CYS A 164 4.45 -15.89 11.72
N LEU A 165 4.48 -15.10 12.80
CA LEU A 165 4.95 -15.54 14.11
C LEU A 165 4.09 -16.67 14.71
N SER A 166 2.77 -16.63 14.50
CA SER A 166 1.86 -17.70 14.94
C SER A 166 1.88 -18.93 14.03
N LYS A 167 2.80 -19.01 13.07
CA LYS A 167 2.89 -20.09 12.07
C LYS A 167 1.58 -20.28 11.32
N TYR A 168 0.98 -19.17 10.90
CA TYR A 168 -0.26 -19.09 10.12
C TYR A 168 -1.51 -19.61 10.85
N LYS A 169 -1.45 -19.73 12.19
CA LYS A 169 -2.61 -20.13 12.99
C LYS A 169 -3.39 -18.90 13.45
N ASN A 170 -4.71 -19.00 13.39
CA ASN A 170 -5.67 -18.01 13.89
C ASN A 170 -5.38 -16.58 13.40
N CYS A 171 -4.90 -16.42 12.17
CA CYS A 171 -4.39 -15.13 11.70
C CYS A 171 -5.44 -14.01 11.72
N ALA A 172 -6.69 -14.32 11.35
CA ALA A 172 -7.79 -13.37 11.42
C ALA A 172 -8.01 -12.78 12.83
N GLU A 173 -7.68 -13.51 13.90
CA GLU A 173 -7.80 -13.01 15.28
C GLU A 173 -6.84 -11.85 15.57
N HIS A 174 -5.69 -11.80 14.89
CA HIS A 174 -4.71 -10.72 15.07
C HIS A 174 -5.23 -9.36 14.61
N GLU A 175 -6.23 -9.31 13.73
CA GLU A 175 -6.88 -8.05 13.35
C GLU A 175 -7.73 -7.45 14.48
N ASN A 176 -8.10 -8.25 15.48
CA ASN A 176 -8.79 -7.78 16.68
C ASN A 176 -7.84 -7.23 17.75
N SER A 177 -6.51 -7.23 17.50
CA SER A 177 -5.48 -6.77 18.44
C SER A 177 -5.73 -5.36 18.98
N THR A 178 -5.22 -5.07 20.17
CA THR A 178 -5.34 -3.75 20.77
C THR A 178 -4.51 -2.69 20.03
N THR A 179 -5.03 -1.46 19.94
CA THR A 179 -4.29 -0.28 19.47
C THR A 179 -3.64 0.50 20.62
N ASP A 180 -3.86 0.07 21.87
CA ASP A 180 -3.27 0.68 23.06
C ASP A 180 -1.78 0.33 23.15
N LYS A 181 -0.93 1.33 22.89
CA LYS A 181 0.53 1.22 22.96
C LYS A 181 1.05 0.85 24.35
N SER A 182 0.26 1.07 25.41
CA SER A 182 0.65 0.69 26.78
C SER A 182 0.49 -0.81 27.02
N SER A 183 -0.43 -1.48 26.30
CA SER A 183 -0.66 -2.92 26.44
C SER A 183 0.57 -3.74 26.09
N PRO A 184 0.84 -4.87 26.78
CA PRO A 184 1.86 -5.83 26.36
C PRO A 184 1.49 -6.51 25.03
N ASN A 185 0.20 -6.65 24.74
CA ASN A 185 -0.30 -7.31 23.53
C ASN A 185 -0.40 -6.34 22.32
N TYR A 186 0.25 -5.18 22.38
CA TYR A 186 0.32 -4.26 21.25
C TYR A 186 1.16 -4.89 20.13
N PRO A 187 0.67 -4.99 18.87
CA PRO A 187 1.34 -5.76 17.83
C PRO A 187 2.82 -5.43 17.61
N LYS A 188 3.23 -4.17 17.74
CA LYS A 188 4.66 -3.79 17.64
C LYS A 188 5.49 -4.44 18.74
N LYS A 189 5.02 -4.43 19.99
CA LYS A 189 5.71 -5.08 21.11
C LYS A 189 5.76 -6.59 20.93
N VAL A 190 4.66 -7.21 20.50
CA VAL A 190 4.64 -8.66 20.22
C VAL A 190 5.69 -9.03 19.16
N CYS A 191 5.83 -8.21 18.10
CA CYS A 191 6.87 -8.41 17.10
C CYS A 191 8.28 -8.20 17.69
N ASP A 192 8.49 -7.14 18.47
CA ASP A 192 9.79 -6.81 19.06
C ASP A 192 10.24 -7.85 20.12
N GLU A 193 9.29 -8.46 20.85
CA GLU A 193 9.53 -9.50 21.86
C GLU A 193 9.73 -10.90 21.25
N SER A 194 9.51 -11.07 19.94
CA SER A 194 9.66 -12.37 19.26
C SER A 194 11.11 -12.87 19.16
N GLY A 195 12.09 -12.01 19.47
CA GLY A 195 13.51 -12.28 19.28
C GLY A 195 14.02 -12.06 17.84
N TYR A 196 13.13 -11.66 16.92
CA TYR A 196 13.47 -11.29 15.55
C TYR A 196 13.15 -9.83 15.26
N THR A 197 13.95 -9.18 14.41
CA THR A 197 13.57 -7.88 13.85
C THR A 197 12.36 -8.04 12.92
N ARG A 198 11.53 -7.00 12.76
CA ARG A 198 10.39 -7.03 11.82
C ARG A 198 10.80 -7.39 10.39
N HIS A 199 11.97 -6.92 9.93
CA HIS A 199 12.58 -7.36 8.67
C HIS A 199 12.78 -8.87 8.64
N LYS A 200 13.37 -9.44 9.70
CA LYS A 200 13.64 -10.87 9.75
C LYS A 200 12.36 -11.72 9.81
N ILE A 201 11.32 -11.21 10.47
CA ILE A 201 9.99 -11.86 10.45
C ILE A 201 9.46 -11.91 9.01
N ALA A 202 9.50 -10.80 8.27
CA ALA A 202 9.05 -10.74 6.89
C ALA A 202 9.88 -11.66 5.96
N GLU A 203 11.20 -11.70 6.12
CA GLU A 203 12.07 -12.61 5.37
C GLU A 203 11.71 -14.09 5.59
N ASN A 204 11.37 -14.47 6.82
CA ASN A 204 11.01 -15.84 7.17
C ASN A 204 9.53 -16.17 6.87
N CYS A 205 8.70 -15.18 6.56
CA CYS A 205 7.28 -15.35 6.33
C CYS A 205 6.96 -15.77 4.90
N ASP A 206 6.02 -16.69 4.72
CA ASP A 206 5.35 -16.97 3.45
C ASP A 206 4.03 -16.18 3.41
N PRO A 207 3.97 -15.04 2.71
CA PRO A 207 2.78 -14.20 2.68
C PRO A 207 1.58 -14.89 2.02
N ASN A 208 1.79 -15.93 1.22
CA ASN A 208 0.71 -16.65 0.56
C ASN A 208 -0.09 -17.52 1.54
N GLN A 209 0.47 -17.81 2.72
CA GLN A 209 -0.21 -18.52 3.81
C GLN A 209 -0.90 -17.58 4.82
N ILE A 210 -0.73 -16.26 4.69
CA ILE A 210 -1.43 -15.31 5.56
C ILE A 210 -2.92 -15.33 5.18
N ASP A 211 -3.75 -15.74 6.15
CA ASP A 211 -5.21 -15.72 6.05
C ASP A 211 -5.79 -14.70 7.03
N MET A 212 -5.82 -13.44 6.58
CA MET A 212 -6.36 -12.30 7.33
C MET A 212 -7.26 -11.49 6.40
N PRO A 213 -8.46 -11.06 6.81
CA PRO A 213 -9.38 -10.33 5.92
C PRO A 213 -8.75 -9.15 5.17
N SER A 214 -8.01 -8.28 5.87
CA SER A 214 -7.35 -7.12 5.26
C SER A 214 -6.19 -7.50 4.34
N PHE A 215 -5.42 -8.54 4.70
CA PHE A 215 -4.32 -9.04 3.86
C PHE A 215 -4.84 -9.72 2.59
N ASN A 216 -5.91 -10.52 2.72
CA ASN A 216 -6.56 -11.20 1.61
C ASN A 216 -7.11 -10.19 0.61
N GLN A 217 -7.76 -9.12 1.08
CA GLN A 217 -8.24 -8.04 0.21
C GLN A 217 -7.09 -7.38 -0.55
N PHE A 218 -6.00 -7.04 0.14
CA PHE A 218 -4.81 -6.48 -0.50
C PHE A 218 -4.19 -7.43 -1.54
N ARG A 219 -4.04 -8.72 -1.20
CA ARG A 219 -3.46 -9.74 -2.08
C ARG A 219 -4.27 -9.89 -3.38
N GLU A 220 -5.60 -9.93 -3.28
CA GLU A 220 -6.47 -10.02 -4.46
C GLU A 220 -6.42 -8.74 -5.30
N ASP A 221 -6.47 -7.56 -4.68
CA ASP A 221 -6.36 -6.30 -5.43
C ASP A 221 -5.02 -6.17 -6.15
N PHE A 222 -3.93 -6.61 -5.51
CA PHE A 222 -2.62 -6.59 -6.13
C PHE A 222 -2.50 -7.59 -7.27
N LYS A 223 -3.08 -8.79 -7.11
CA LYS A 223 -3.18 -9.79 -8.18
C LYS A 223 -3.95 -9.25 -9.38
N ILE A 224 -5.07 -8.57 -9.16
CA ILE A 224 -5.85 -7.91 -10.23
C ILE A 224 -5.00 -6.85 -10.94
N ALA A 225 -4.26 -6.03 -10.20
CA ALA A 225 -3.39 -5.01 -10.78
C ALA A 225 -2.27 -5.60 -11.65
N VAL A 226 -1.59 -6.64 -11.16
CA VAL A 226 -0.56 -7.36 -11.93
C VAL A 226 -1.15 -7.97 -13.20
N ASN A 227 -2.26 -8.69 -13.08
CA ASN A 227 -2.91 -9.32 -14.24
C ASN A 227 -3.38 -8.29 -15.27
N SER A 228 -3.89 -7.15 -14.81
CA SER A 228 -4.29 -6.05 -15.68
C SER A 228 -3.09 -5.50 -16.43
N TYR A 229 -1.97 -5.24 -15.73
CA TYR A 229 -0.74 -4.79 -16.36
C TYR A 229 -0.24 -5.77 -17.43
N LEU A 230 -0.14 -7.06 -17.09
CA LEU A 230 0.32 -8.09 -18.02
C LEU A 230 -0.63 -8.25 -19.22
N SER A 231 -1.94 -8.11 -19.03
CA SER A 231 -2.91 -8.21 -20.13
C SER A 231 -2.78 -7.05 -21.13
N TYR A 232 -2.44 -5.84 -20.66
CA TYR A 232 -2.27 -4.67 -21.52
C TYR A 232 -0.99 -4.71 -22.37
N GLU A 233 0.06 -5.42 -21.94
CA GLU A 233 1.33 -5.52 -22.68
C GLU A 233 1.33 -6.65 -23.74
N VAL A 234 0.34 -7.56 -23.68
CA VAL A 234 0.21 -8.68 -24.65
C VAL A 234 -0.65 -8.29 -25.87
N CYS A 235 -1.31 -7.12 -25.85
CA CYS A 235 -2.11 -6.58 -26.96
C CYS A 235 -1.36 -5.49 -27.73
#